data_AF-A0A5B8SW12-F1
#
_entry.id   AF-A0A5B8SW12-F1
#
_cell.length_a   1.000
_cell.length_b   1.000
_cell.length_c   1.000
_cell.angle_alpha   90.00
_cell.angle_beta   90.00
_cell.angle_gamma   90.00
#
_symmetry.space_group_name_H-M   'P 1'
#
loop_
_entity.id
_entity.type
_entity.pdbx_description
1 polymer ?
#
loop_
_entity_poly.entity_id
_entity_poly.type
_entity_poly.pdbx_seq_one_letter_code
_entity_poly.pdbx_strand_id
1 'polypeptide(L)'
;MATSSLIADYRRWLTFQRQAHLDGEHQGALDKTLQARVTSTRMTEAYRSMADKGAKEGACYRTLFLRRHDSESLACEGWLFVRRVLAEGGMTRVRASLLETFNLEDGSLTPGDKPMEKITLEIFDELLIEKSMATQCRVDRIDTQGDTYFITLMDVVRGDLRRHLK
;
A
#
# COMPACT_ATOMS: atom_id res chain seq x y z
N MET A 1 6.78 23.17 -31.31
CA MET A 1 6.25 23.64 -30.01
C MET A 1 4.84 23.10 -29.72
N ALA A 2 3.92 22.99 -30.69
CA ALA A 2 2.59 22.38 -30.46
C ALA A 2 2.62 20.86 -30.21
N THR A 3 3.54 20.12 -30.85
CA THR A 3 3.65 18.66 -30.66
C THR A 3 4.15 18.29 -29.26
N SER A 4 5.04 19.10 -28.67
CA SER A 4 5.55 18.88 -27.32
C SER A 4 4.50 19.14 -26.23
N SER A 5 3.58 20.10 -26.45
CA SER A 5 2.46 20.32 -25.52
C SER A 5 1.46 19.15 -25.57
N LEU A 6 1.14 18.67 -26.78
CA LEU A 6 0.23 17.53 -26.95
C LEU A 6 0.74 16.25 -26.28
N ILE A 7 2.03 15.96 -26.38
CA ILE A 7 2.63 14.79 -25.69
C ILE A 7 2.60 14.97 -24.17
N ALA A 8 2.82 16.18 -23.65
CA ALA A 8 2.72 16.45 -22.23
C ALA A 8 1.28 16.29 -21.71
N ASP A 9 0.29 16.79 -22.46
CA ASP A 9 -1.13 16.61 -22.17
C ASP A 9 -1.52 15.13 -22.15
N TYR A 10 -1.06 14.38 -23.15
CA TYR A 10 -1.29 12.93 -23.22
C TYR A 10 -0.71 12.19 -22.01
N ARG A 11 0.53 12.52 -21.59
CA ARG A 11 1.14 11.91 -20.40
C ARG A 11 0.38 12.23 -19.11
N ARG A 12 -0.06 13.49 -18.94
CA ARG A 12 -0.91 13.87 -17.79
C ARG A 12 -2.22 13.08 -17.78
N TRP A 13 -2.86 12.96 -18.94
CA TRP A 13 -4.08 12.19 -19.08
C TRP A 13 -3.88 10.70 -18.71
N LEU A 14 -2.78 10.08 -19.14
CA LEU A 14 -2.44 8.72 -18.73
C LEU A 14 -2.25 8.59 -17.20
N THR A 15 -1.60 9.56 -16.56
CA THR A 15 -1.46 9.58 -15.10
C THR A 15 -2.83 9.66 -14.41
N PHE A 16 -3.71 10.55 -14.85
CA PHE A 16 -5.07 10.65 -14.28
C PHE A 16 -5.90 9.38 -14.50
N GLN A 17 -5.80 8.76 -15.68
CA GLN A 17 -6.47 7.49 -15.95
C GLN A 17 -5.95 6.38 -15.01
N ARG A 18 -4.64 6.34 -14.76
CA ARG A 18 -4.04 5.40 -13.81
C ARG A 18 -4.49 5.67 -12.38
N GLN A 19 -4.55 6.93 -11.95
CA GLN A 19 -5.06 7.32 -10.63
C GLN A 19 -6.49 6.80 -10.41
N ALA A 20 -7.41 7.11 -11.33
CA ALA A 20 -8.80 6.66 -11.23
C ALA A 20 -8.94 5.13 -11.19
N HIS A 21 -8.07 4.42 -11.92
CA HIS A 21 -8.00 2.96 -11.86
C HIS A 21 -7.57 2.45 -10.48
N LEU A 22 -6.51 3.03 -9.91
CA LEU A 22 -6.01 2.64 -8.59
C LEU A 22 -7.00 3.00 -7.47
N ASP A 23 -7.70 4.12 -7.57
CA ASP A 23 -8.74 4.50 -6.61
C ASP A 23 -9.87 3.46 -6.60
N GLY A 24 -10.35 3.05 -7.78
CA GLY A 24 -11.36 2.01 -7.92
C GLY A 24 -10.87 0.63 -7.44
N GLU A 25 -9.61 0.29 -7.73
CA GLU A 25 -9.01 -0.97 -7.28
C GLU A 25 -8.85 -1.02 -5.76
N HIS A 26 -8.34 0.05 -5.15
CA HIS A 26 -8.15 0.18 -3.71
C HIS A 26 -9.49 0.09 -2.98
N GLN A 27 -10.49 0.87 -3.42
CA GLN A 27 -11.83 0.83 -2.85
C GLN A 27 -12.46 -0.57 -2.99
N GLY A 28 -12.35 -1.19 -4.16
CA GLY A 28 -12.86 -2.54 -4.39
C GLY A 28 -12.15 -3.60 -3.52
N ALA A 29 -10.87 -3.41 -3.21
CA ALA A 29 -10.15 -4.29 -2.30
C ALA A 29 -10.56 -4.07 -0.83
N LEU A 30 -10.78 -2.83 -0.41
CA LEU A 30 -11.34 -2.51 0.92
C LEU A 30 -12.73 -3.12 1.11
N ASP A 31 -13.61 -3.01 0.12
CA ASP A 31 -14.95 -3.59 0.22
C ASP A 31 -14.90 -5.12 0.34
N LYS A 32 -13.95 -5.78 -0.36
CA LYS A 32 -13.73 -7.24 -0.22
C LYS A 32 -13.22 -7.62 1.17
N THR A 33 -12.29 -6.86 1.77
CA THR A 33 -11.79 -7.16 3.12
C THR A 33 -12.89 -6.99 4.17
N LEU A 34 -13.73 -5.96 4.00
CA LEU A 34 -14.89 -5.72 4.85
C LEU A 34 -15.93 -6.85 4.72
N GLN A 35 -16.30 -7.25 3.49
CA GLN A 35 -17.24 -8.34 3.25
C GLN A 35 -16.74 -9.68 3.80
N ALA A 36 -15.44 -9.94 3.68
CA ALA A 36 -14.80 -11.14 4.21
C ALA A 36 -14.63 -11.12 5.75
N ARG A 37 -14.95 -9.99 6.41
CA ARG A 37 -14.80 -9.78 7.86
C ARG A 37 -13.41 -10.16 8.35
N VAL A 38 -12.38 -9.72 7.62
CA VAL A 38 -10.99 -9.98 7.97
C VAL A 38 -10.69 -9.32 9.32
N THR A 39 -10.21 -10.11 10.28
CA THR A 39 -9.82 -9.64 11.61
C THR A 39 -8.36 -9.21 11.64
N SER A 40 -8.00 -8.33 12.58
CA SER A 40 -6.61 -7.97 12.90
C SER A 40 -5.71 -9.19 13.12
N THR A 41 -6.22 -10.27 13.72
CA THR A 41 -5.47 -11.52 13.94
C THR A 41 -5.10 -12.20 12.62
N ARG A 42 -6.09 -12.37 11.72
CA ARG A 42 -5.84 -12.98 10.41
C ARG A 42 -4.92 -12.13 9.54
N MET A 43 -5.07 -10.80 9.62
CA MET A 43 -4.17 -9.86 8.96
C MET A 43 -2.74 -9.98 9.49
N THR A 44 -2.57 -10.11 10.81
CA THR A 44 -1.27 -10.31 11.47
C THR A 44 -0.58 -11.58 10.96
N GLU A 45 -1.30 -12.69 10.85
CA GLU A 45 -0.77 -13.95 10.31
C GLU A 45 -0.34 -13.82 8.85
N ALA A 46 -1.12 -13.10 8.03
CA ALA A 46 -0.76 -12.81 6.64
C ALA A 46 0.57 -12.04 6.57
N TYR A 47 0.73 -10.98 7.37
CA TYR A 47 2.00 -10.23 7.42
C TYR A 47 3.17 -11.06 7.98
N ARG A 48 2.94 -11.99 8.91
CA ARG A 48 3.97 -12.93 9.38
C ARG A 48 4.43 -13.86 8.27
N SER A 49 3.49 -14.39 7.47
CA SER A 49 3.80 -15.21 6.30
C SER A 49 4.59 -14.43 5.24
N MET A 50 4.21 -13.18 4.98
CA MET A 50 4.97 -12.27 4.09
C MET A 50 6.38 -12.01 4.62
N ALA A 51 6.56 -11.83 5.94
CA ALA A 51 7.88 -11.62 6.54
C ALA A 51 8.79 -12.84 6.37
N ASP A 52 8.26 -14.05 6.58
CA ASP A 52 9.00 -15.31 6.40
C ASP A 52 9.43 -15.50 4.93
N LYS A 53 8.51 -15.28 3.98
CA LYS A 53 8.83 -15.30 2.54
C LYS A 53 9.80 -14.18 2.15
N GLY A 54 9.67 -13.00 2.74
CA GLY A 54 10.59 -11.88 2.56
C GLY A 54 12.02 -12.26 2.96
N ALA A 55 12.19 -12.90 4.11
CA ALA A 55 13.50 -13.34 4.60
C ALA A 55 14.13 -14.43 3.73
N LYS A 56 13.34 -15.41 3.30
CA LYS A 56 13.81 -16.57 2.52
C LYS A 56 14.06 -16.24 1.05
N GLU A 57 13.13 -15.52 0.43
CA GLU A 57 13.05 -15.38 -1.03
C GLU A 57 13.23 -13.93 -1.50
N GLY A 58 13.31 -12.95 -0.59
CA GLY A 58 13.32 -11.54 -0.98
C GLY A 58 11.97 -11.03 -1.49
N ALA A 59 10.87 -11.71 -1.12
CA ALA A 59 9.53 -11.43 -1.61
C ALA A 59 9.06 -9.99 -1.29
N CYS A 60 8.77 -9.23 -2.34
CA CYS A 60 8.08 -7.95 -2.27
C CYS A 60 6.66 -8.13 -2.82
N TYR A 61 5.67 -7.57 -2.14
CA TYR A 61 4.27 -7.71 -2.51
C TYR A 61 3.74 -6.39 -3.07
N ARG A 62 2.86 -6.47 -4.06
CA ARG A 62 2.18 -5.27 -4.53
C ARG A 62 1.26 -4.75 -3.44
N THR A 63 1.35 -3.46 -3.17
CA THR A 63 0.60 -2.81 -2.10
C THR A 63 -0.03 -1.52 -2.61
N LEU A 64 -1.31 -1.34 -2.30
CA LEU A 64 -2.05 -0.11 -2.50
C LEU A 64 -2.25 0.58 -1.15
N PHE A 65 -2.22 1.89 -1.12
CA PHE A 65 -2.46 2.68 0.10
C PHE A 65 -3.01 4.05 -0.29
N LEU A 66 -3.67 4.71 0.64
CA LEU A 66 -4.16 6.07 0.43
C LEU A 66 -3.17 7.06 1.01
N ARG A 67 -2.75 8.05 0.22
CA ARG A 67 -2.01 9.21 0.69
C ARG A 67 -2.93 10.41 0.80
N ARG A 68 -2.91 11.08 1.94
CA ARG A 68 -3.66 12.31 2.18
C ARG A 68 -2.98 13.50 1.48
N HIS A 69 -3.74 14.22 0.67
CA HIS A 69 -3.37 15.51 0.07
C HIS A 69 -4.44 16.53 0.47
N ASP A 70 -4.10 17.54 1.27
CA ASP A 70 -5.02 18.57 1.75
C ASP A 70 -6.41 18.04 2.16
N SER A 71 -7.40 18.12 1.26
CA SER A 71 -8.80 17.70 1.44
C SER A 71 -9.14 16.29 0.94
N GLU A 72 -8.24 15.62 0.21
CA GLU A 72 -8.51 14.34 -0.45
C GLU A 72 -7.52 13.25 -0.02
N SER A 73 -7.84 12.01 -0.35
CA SER A 73 -6.97 10.86 -0.17
C SER A 73 -6.93 10.08 -1.47
N LEU A 74 -5.75 9.94 -2.04
CA LEU A 74 -5.54 9.37 -3.36
C LEU A 74 -4.81 8.04 -3.26
N ALA A 75 -5.20 7.06 -4.08
CA ALA A 75 -4.53 5.78 -4.11
C ALA A 75 -3.12 5.90 -4.70
N CYS A 76 -2.15 5.36 -3.97
CA CYS A 76 -0.78 5.16 -4.40
C CYS A 76 -0.51 3.66 -4.53
N GLU A 77 0.54 3.32 -5.28
CA GLU A 77 0.98 1.94 -5.51
C GLU A 77 2.46 1.81 -5.18
N GLY A 78 2.84 0.67 -4.60
CA GLY A 78 4.23 0.31 -4.43
C GLY A 78 4.44 -1.18 -4.20
N TRP A 79 5.69 -1.52 -3.97
CA TRP A 79 6.11 -2.86 -3.54
C TRP A 79 6.55 -2.83 -2.09
N LEU A 80 5.86 -3.61 -1.27
CA LEU A 80 6.13 -3.74 0.15
C LEU A 80 6.96 -5.00 0.44
N PHE A 81 8.15 -4.78 0.96
CA PHE A 81 8.99 -5.83 1.54
C PHE A 81 8.81 -5.86 3.06
N VAL A 82 8.16 -6.90 3.57
CA VAL A 82 7.91 -7.05 5.00
C VAL A 82 9.14 -7.64 5.68
N ARG A 83 9.72 -6.92 6.65
CA ARG A 83 10.93 -7.37 7.36
C ARG A 83 10.59 -8.21 8.59
N ARG A 84 9.63 -7.75 9.40
CA ARG A 84 9.17 -8.43 10.61
C ARG A 84 7.85 -7.86 11.12
N VAL A 85 7.13 -8.68 11.87
CA VAL A 85 5.92 -8.31 12.62
C VAL A 85 6.23 -8.35 14.11
N LEU A 86 5.83 -7.32 14.84
CA LEU A 86 6.01 -7.15 16.28
C LEU A 86 4.62 -7.06 16.91
N ALA A 87 4.29 -7.94 17.84
CA ALA A 87 3.01 -7.92 18.55
C ALA A 87 3.29 -7.82 20.06
N GLU A 88 3.13 -6.62 20.61
CA GLU A 88 3.42 -6.31 22.02
C GLU A 88 2.37 -5.32 22.55
N GLY A 89 1.91 -5.52 23.80
CA GLY A 89 1.04 -4.56 24.48
C GLY A 89 -0.32 -4.31 23.81
N GLY A 90 -0.88 -5.30 23.09
CA GLY A 90 -2.15 -5.18 22.37
C GLY A 90 -2.06 -4.47 21.01
N MET A 91 -0.87 -4.04 20.59
CA MET A 91 -0.62 -3.44 19.28
C MET A 91 0.17 -4.42 18.40
N THR A 92 -0.17 -4.47 17.11
CA THR A 92 0.61 -5.21 16.12
C THR A 92 1.23 -4.25 15.12
N ARG A 93 2.56 -4.22 15.06
CA ARG A 93 3.33 -3.38 14.16
C ARG A 93 4.07 -4.19 13.12
N VAL A 94 4.15 -3.67 11.91
CA VAL A 94 4.88 -4.28 10.79
C VAL A 94 6.01 -3.35 10.39
N ARG A 95 7.25 -3.84 10.44
CA ARG A 95 8.42 -3.11 9.91
C ARG A 95 8.64 -3.55 8.47
N ALA A 96 8.64 -2.61 7.54
CA ALA A 96 8.71 -2.91 6.13
C ALA A 96 9.58 -1.91 5.36
N SER A 97 9.74 -2.19 4.08
CA SER A 97 10.36 -1.31 3.09
C SER A 97 9.41 -1.13 1.94
N LEU A 98 9.13 0.12 1.57
CA LEU A 98 8.23 0.47 0.49
C LEU A 98 9.03 1.05 -0.68
N LEU A 99 8.83 0.45 -1.85
CA LEU A 99 9.27 0.99 -3.13
C LEU A 99 8.04 1.51 -3.86
N GLU A 100 7.80 2.82 -3.78
CA GLU A 100 6.69 3.46 -4.48
C GLU A 100 6.87 3.35 -6.01
N THR A 101 5.81 2.92 -6.70
CA THR A 101 5.77 2.79 -8.16
C THR A 101 4.69 3.64 -8.81
N PHE A 102 3.81 4.26 -8.03
CA PHE A 102 2.90 5.27 -8.51
C PHE A 102 2.45 6.22 -7.40
N ASN A 103 2.42 7.52 -7.71
CA ASN A 103 1.65 8.54 -7.04
C ASN A 103 1.15 9.55 -8.09
N LEU A 104 0.22 10.45 -7.73
CA LEU A 104 -0.33 11.41 -8.68
C LEU A 104 0.70 12.44 -9.18
N GLU A 105 1.61 12.89 -8.30
CA GLU A 105 2.59 13.95 -8.58
C GLU A 105 3.66 13.53 -9.60
N ASP A 106 4.19 12.32 -9.46
CA ASP A 106 5.27 11.77 -10.28
C ASP A 106 4.76 10.82 -11.38
N GLY A 107 3.52 10.34 -11.26
CA GLY A 107 2.97 9.32 -12.14
C GLY A 107 3.61 7.95 -11.92
N SER A 108 3.85 7.21 -13.00
CA SER A 108 4.45 5.86 -12.92
C SER A 108 5.95 5.93 -12.71
N LEU A 109 6.42 5.24 -11.67
CA LEU A 109 7.82 5.14 -11.28
C LEU A 109 8.32 3.70 -11.48
N THR A 110 9.54 3.56 -11.96
CA THR A 110 10.23 2.28 -12.01
C THR A 110 10.82 1.98 -10.63
N PRO A 111 10.78 0.72 -10.14
CA PRO A 111 11.49 0.37 -8.91
C PRO A 111 12.95 0.79 -8.94
N GLY A 112 13.37 1.62 -7.98
CA GLY A 112 14.70 2.19 -7.89
C GLY A 112 14.84 3.62 -8.41
N ASP A 113 13.83 4.18 -9.08
CA ASP A 113 13.82 5.61 -9.46
C ASP A 113 13.81 6.52 -8.22
N LYS A 114 13.14 6.06 -7.15
CA LYS A 114 13.19 6.63 -5.81
C LYS A 114 13.86 5.66 -4.82
N PRO A 115 14.52 6.19 -3.77
CA PRO A 115 15.04 5.35 -2.69
C PRO A 115 13.91 4.61 -1.97
N MET A 116 14.23 3.43 -1.44
CA MET A 116 13.27 2.69 -0.64
C MET A 116 12.98 3.41 0.69
N GLU A 117 11.72 3.49 1.07
CA GLU A 117 11.31 4.04 2.35
C GLU A 117 11.21 2.94 3.40
N LYS A 118 11.83 3.15 4.56
CA LYS A 118 11.57 2.30 5.73
C LYS A 118 10.28 2.79 6.37
N ILE A 119 9.28 1.92 6.41
CA ILE A 119 7.96 2.25 6.96
C ILE A 119 7.59 1.33 8.11
N THR A 120 6.72 1.85 8.96
CA THR A 120 6.16 1.17 10.11
C THR A 120 4.67 1.23 10.01
N LEU A 121 4.06 0.07 9.84
CA LEU A 121 2.61 -0.05 9.81
C LEU A 121 2.09 -0.52 11.16
N GLU A 122 0.86 -0.20 11.46
CA GLU A 122 0.10 -0.72 12.60
C GLU A 122 -1.20 -1.34 12.11
N ILE A 123 -1.54 -2.51 12.66
CA ILE A 123 -2.76 -3.25 12.37
C ILE A 123 -3.70 -3.05 13.55
N PHE A 124 -4.93 -2.58 13.28
CA PHE A 124 -5.96 -2.38 14.30
C PHE A 124 -7.35 -2.65 13.73
N ASP A 125 -8.30 -2.93 14.62
CA ASP A 125 -9.71 -3.08 14.25
C ASP A 125 -10.40 -1.70 14.37
N GLU A 126 -10.96 -1.22 13.26
CA GLU A 126 -11.73 0.02 13.15
C GLU A 126 -13.23 -0.28 13.27
N LEU A 127 -13.95 0.54 14.05
CA LEU A 127 -15.40 0.46 14.18
C LEU A 127 -16.06 1.39 13.15
N LEU A 128 -16.80 0.80 12.21
CA LEU A 128 -17.57 1.53 11.21
C LEU A 128 -18.98 1.82 11.74
N ILE A 129 -19.12 2.99 12.38
CA ILE A 129 -20.39 3.43 12.99
C ILE A 129 -21.50 3.59 11.94
N GLU A 130 -21.16 4.09 10.75
CA GLU A 130 -22.12 4.36 9.66
C GLU A 130 -22.63 3.09 8.96
N LYS A 131 -21.93 1.95 9.12
CA LYS A 131 -22.28 0.65 8.50
C LYS A 131 -22.62 -0.39 9.56
N SER A 132 -23.64 -0.11 10.37
CA SER A 132 -24.23 -1.09 11.30
C SER A 132 -23.27 -1.59 12.41
N MET A 133 -22.31 -0.75 12.85
CA MET A 133 -21.26 -1.13 13.81
C MET A 133 -20.39 -2.31 13.34
N ALA A 134 -20.17 -2.44 12.03
CA ALA A 134 -19.23 -3.42 11.50
C ALA A 134 -17.79 -3.11 11.95
N THR A 135 -17.00 -4.14 12.23
CA THR A 135 -15.55 -4.00 12.44
C THR A 135 -14.80 -4.28 11.15
N GLN A 136 -13.80 -3.45 10.84
CA GLN A 136 -12.88 -3.63 9.72
C GLN A 136 -11.44 -3.67 10.24
N CYS A 137 -10.65 -4.64 9.79
CA CYS A 137 -9.22 -4.57 10.01
C CYS A 137 -8.61 -3.48 9.10
N ARG A 138 -7.94 -2.51 9.71
CA ARG A 138 -7.24 -1.42 9.04
C ARG A 138 -5.74 -1.49 9.31
N VAL A 139 -4.95 -1.09 8.32
CA VAL A 139 -3.49 -1.06 8.39
C VAL A 139 -3.02 0.32 7.95
N ASP A 140 -2.39 1.07 8.85
CA ASP A 140 -1.93 2.43 8.58
C ASP A 140 -0.44 2.58 8.86
N ARG A 141 0.18 3.57 8.20
CA ARG A 141 1.55 3.99 8.53
C ARG A 141 1.52 4.86 9.79
N ILE A 142 2.46 4.62 10.69
CA ILE A 142 2.53 5.32 11.99
C ILE A 142 3.82 6.12 12.22
N ASP A 143 4.84 5.95 11.38
CA ASP A 143 6.10 6.69 11.52
C ASP A 143 6.11 8.04 10.79
N THR A 144 5.19 8.26 9.86
CA THR A 144 4.87 9.57 9.28
C THR A 144 3.35 9.71 9.16
N GLN A 145 2.88 10.95 9.06
CA GLN A 145 1.47 11.21 8.79
C GLN A 145 1.19 11.09 7.28
N GLY A 146 -0.03 10.68 6.94
CA GLY A 146 -0.58 10.83 5.58
C GLY A 146 -0.91 9.52 4.87
N ASP A 147 -0.19 8.43 5.13
CA ASP A 147 -0.42 7.15 4.43
C ASP A 147 -1.29 6.20 5.27
N THR A 148 -2.41 5.76 4.71
CA THR A 148 -3.45 4.98 5.42
C THR A 148 -4.03 3.87 4.54
N TYR A 149 -4.80 2.95 5.14
CA TYR A 149 -5.52 1.90 4.43
C TYR A 149 -4.63 1.06 3.50
N PHE A 150 -3.51 0.57 4.02
CA PHE A 150 -2.61 -0.32 3.29
C PHE A 150 -3.27 -1.66 2.97
N ILE A 151 -3.32 -2.01 1.69
CA ILE A 151 -3.81 -3.28 1.16
C ILE A 151 -2.67 -3.96 0.40
N THR A 152 -2.15 -5.04 0.98
CA THR A 152 -1.05 -5.82 0.40
C THR A 152 -1.59 -7.09 -0.25
N LEU A 153 -1.38 -7.23 -1.57
CA LEU A 153 -1.91 -8.31 -2.39
C LEU A 153 -0.98 -9.53 -2.33
N MET A 154 -1.45 -10.63 -1.75
CA MET A 154 -0.64 -11.83 -1.52
C MET A 154 -0.32 -12.63 -2.78
N ASP A 155 -1.14 -12.47 -3.82
CA ASP A 155 -1.06 -13.15 -5.11
C ASP A 155 -0.12 -12.44 -6.09
N VAL A 156 0.25 -11.19 -5.82
CA VAL A 156 1.14 -10.39 -6.67
C VAL A 156 2.47 -10.16 -5.97
N VAL A 157 3.45 -11.03 -6.26
CA VAL A 157 4.76 -11.09 -5.57
C VAL A 157 5.94 -11.04 -6.54
N ARG A 158 7.01 -10.35 -6.14
CA ARG A 158 8.26 -10.21 -6.89
C ARG A 158 9.48 -10.39 -5.99
N GLY A 159 10.36 -11.33 -6.33
CA GLY A 159 11.66 -11.51 -5.64
C GLY A 159 12.81 -10.71 -6.26
N ASP A 160 12.68 -10.31 -7.52
CA ASP A 160 13.73 -9.60 -8.28
C ASP A 160 14.01 -8.17 -7.75
N LEU A 161 13.07 -7.62 -6.98
CA LEU A 161 13.15 -6.27 -6.43
C LEU A 161 14.13 -6.11 -5.28
N ARG A 162 14.66 -7.20 -4.73
CA ARG A 162 15.59 -7.19 -3.59
C ARG A 162 16.82 -6.28 -3.79
N ARG A 163 17.27 -6.12 -5.04
CA ARG A 163 18.39 -5.24 -5.39
C ARG A 163 18.14 -3.74 -5.10
N HIS A 164 16.88 -3.33 -5.03
CA HIS A 164 16.45 -1.96 -4.78
C HIS A 164 16.19 -1.68 -3.28
N LEU A 165 16.32 -2.69 -2.41
CA LEU A 165 16.06 -2.58 -0.96
C LEU A 165 17.30 -2.19 -0.13
N LYS A 166 18.31 -1.60 -0.77
CA LYS A 166 19.57 -1.22 -0.13
C LYS A 166 19.51 0.21 0.40
#